data_AF-A0A0C2MWH5-F1
#
_entry.id   AF-A0A0C2MWH5-F1
#
_cell.length_a   1.000
_cell.length_b   1.000
_cell.length_c   1.000
_cell.angle_alpha   90.00
_cell.angle_beta   90.00
_cell.angle_gamma   90.00
#
_symmetry.space_group_name_H-M   'P 1'
#
loop_
_entity.id
_entity.type
_entity.pdbx_description
1 polymer ?
#
loop_
_entity_poly.entity_id
_entity_poly.type
_entity_poly.pdbx_seq_one_letter_code
_entity_poly.pdbx_strand_id
1 'polypeptide(L)'
;MIPSFTPTNINEKDQIIYVSNDGGRTVIGRRIMNKGLPVYLTSIQLLQDHMFCVSDINSTFVYIDRNFKESHFVTYEKNALLFPHPTKGQYIAKLVPEDFHSNPIVSQNVVMILK
;
A
#
# COMPACT_ATOMS: atom_id res chain seq x y z
N MET A 1 -2.35 2.92 -33.25
CA MET A 1 -3.30 3.79 -32.54
C MET A 1 -3.37 3.26 -31.11
N ILE A 2 -2.75 3.94 -30.15
CA ILE A 2 -2.79 3.53 -28.73
C ILE A 2 -4.11 4.08 -28.16
N PRO A 3 -5.00 3.25 -27.62
CA PRO A 3 -6.23 3.77 -27.02
C PRO A 3 -5.86 4.64 -25.83
N SER A 4 -6.26 5.91 -25.89
CA SER A 4 -6.19 6.83 -24.76
C SER A 4 -7.25 6.43 -23.74
N PHE A 5 -6.82 5.83 -22.63
CA PHE A 5 -7.69 5.66 -21.47
C PHE A 5 -7.89 7.02 -20.84
N THR A 6 -9.01 7.67 -21.14
CA THR A 6 -9.49 8.78 -20.32
C THR A 6 -9.94 8.18 -18.98
N PRO A 7 -9.47 8.69 -17.83
CA PRO A 7 -9.97 8.25 -16.55
C PRO A 7 -11.43 8.67 -16.45
N THR A 8 -12.33 7.75 -16.76
CA THR A 8 -13.74 7.83 -16.37
C THR A 8 -13.78 8.05 -14.87
N ASN A 9 -14.70 8.88 -14.39
CA ASN A 9 -14.91 9.22 -12.99
C ASN A 9 -15.05 7.92 -12.14
N ILE A 10 -13.93 7.36 -11.68
CA ILE A 10 -13.89 6.11 -10.93
C ILE A 10 -14.36 6.50 -9.54
N ASN A 11 -15.60 6.16 -9.21
CA ASN A 11 -16.08 6.25 -7.84
C ASN A 11 -15.13 5.41 -6.99
N GLU A 12 -14.34 6.05 -6.13
CA GLU A 12 -13.34 5.38 -5.28
C GLU A 12 -13.97 4.21 -4.51
N LYS A 13 -15.27 4.31 -4.21
CA LYS A 13 -16.10 3.29 -3.55
C LYS A 13 -16.21 1.95 -4.30
N ASP A 14 -15.82 1.89 -5.57
CA ASP A 14 -15.88 0.69 -6.42
C ASP A 14 -14.50 0.18 -6.85
N GLN A 15 -13.45 0.48 -6.07
CA GLN A 15 -12.12 -0.06 -6.39
C GLN A 15 -12.08 -1.59 -6.23
N ILE A 16 -11.88 -2.27 -7.36
CA ILE A 16 -11.64 -3.72 -7.45
C ILE A 16 -10.23 -3.92 -7.98
N ILE A 17 -9.46 -4.74 -7.29
CA ILE A 17 -8.16 -5.20 -7.77
C ILE A 17 -8.38 -6.47 -8.58
N TYR A 18 -7.85 -6.50 -9.79
CA TYR A 18 -7.82 -7.68 -10.62
C TYR A 18 -6.44 -8.33 -10.52
N VAL A 19 -6.40 -9.57 -10.07
CA VAL A 19 -5.16 -10.31 -9.83
C VAL A 19 -5.13 -11.63 -10.58
N SER A 20 -3.94 -12.04 -11.01
CA SER A 20 -3.70 -13.30 -11.72
C SER A 20 -2.30 -13.83 -11.39
N ASN A 21 -2.19 -15.14 -11.20
CA ASN A 21 -0.93 -15.85 -10.91
C ASN A 21 -0.55 -16.84 -12.02
N ASP A 22 -1.32 -16.88 -13.12
CA ASP A 22 -1.14 -17.79 -14.24
C ASP A 22 -0.91 -17.04 -15.57
N GLY A 23 -0.38 -15.82 -15.47
CA GLY A 23 -0.09 -14.97 -16.63
C GLY A 23 -1.33 -14.35 -17.27
N GLY A 24 -2.41 -14.16 -16.51
CA GLY A 24 -3.65 -13.52 -16.97
C GLY A 24 -4.67 -14.49 -17.56
N ARG A 25 -4.46 -15.81 -17.48
CA ARG A 25 -5.44 -16.80 -17.97
C ARG A 25 -6.66 -16.85 -17.06
N THR A 26 -6.43 -16.77 -15.76
CA THR A 26 -7.45 -16.63 -14.72
C THR A 26 -7.25 -15.29 -14.03
N VAL A 27 -8.31 -14.47 -14.01
CA VAL A 27 -8.31 -13.18 -13.34
C VAL A 27 -9.39 -13.17 -12.28
N ILE A 28 -9.03 -12.80 -11.06
CA ILE A 28 -9.96 -12.71 -9.94
C ILE A 28 -10.07 -11.24 -9.54
N GLY A 29 -11.29 -10.73 -9.49
CA GLY A 29 -11.59 -9.41 -8.93
C GLY A 29 -11.78 -9.51 -7.42
N ARG A 30 -11.08 -8.68 -6.64
CA ARG A 30 -11.19 -8.64 -5.18
C ARG A 30 -11.25 -7.21 -4.66
N ARG A 31 -12.06 -7.01 -3.63
CA ARG A 31 -12.05 -5.79 -2.80
C ARG A 31 -11.20 -6.05 -1.57
N ILE A 32 -10.31 -5.12 -1.25
CA ILE A 32 -9.49 -5.18 -0.05
C ILE A 32 -10.31 -4.64 1.11
N MET A 33 -10.46 -5.47 2.15
CA MET A 33 -11.29 -5.16 3.31
C MET A 33 -10.45 -5.28 4.59
N ASN A 34 -10.49 -4.28 5.45
CA ASN A 34 -9.90 -4.32 6.79
C ASN A 34 -11.01 -4.17 7.83
N LYS A 35 -11.22 -5.18 8.67
CA LYS A 35 -12.28 -5.20 9.70
C LYS A 35 -13.68 -4.86 9.15
N GLY A 36 -13.99 -5.34 7.94
CA GLY A 36 -15.27 -5.11 7.28
C GLY A 36 -15.41 -3.75 6.58
N LEU A 37 -14.38 -2.90 6.61
CA LEU A 37 -14.35 -1.63 5.90
C LEU A 37 -13.47 -1.71 4.65
N PRO A 38 -13.85 -1.07 3.54
CA PRO A 38 -13.04 -1.05 2.33
C PRO A 38 -11.75 -0.25 2.54
N VAL A 39 -10.65 -0.77 1.97
CA VAL A 39 -9.36 -0.09 1.88
C VAL A 39 -9.13 0.30 0.42
N TYR A 40 -9.03 1.61 0.18
CA TYR A 40 -8.88 2.18 -1.16
C TYR A 40 -7.42 2.41 -1.49
N LEU A 41 -6.82 1.49 -2.24
CA LEU A 41 -5.42 1.54 -2.63
C LEU A 41 -5.12 2.74 -3.53
N THR A 42 -4.09 3.49 -3.19
CA THR A 42 -3.57 4.61 -3.97
C THR A 42 -2.28 4.23 -4.70
N SER A 43 -1.54 3.25 -4.18
CA SER A 43 -0.35 2.72 -4.86
C SER A 43 -0.12 1.24 -4.60
N ILE A 44 0.56 0.59 -5.56
CA ILE A 44 0.97 -0.81 -5.49
C ILE A 44 2.43 -0.87 -5.91
N GLN A 45 3.28 -1.43 -5.05
CA GLN A 45 4.68 -1.71 -5.32
C GLN A 45 4.89 -3.23 -5.33
N LEU A 46 5.41 -3.73 -6.45
CA LEU A 46 5.81 -5.14 -6.54
C LEU A 46 7.14 -5.34 -5.79
N LEU A 47 7.14 -6.29 -4.86
CA LEU A 47 8.32 -6.85 -4.22
C LEU A 47 8.46 -8.30 -4.67
N GLN A 48 9.58 -8.94 -4.35
CA GLN A 48 9.94 -10.25 -4.89
C GLN A 48 8.80 -11.29 -4.81
N ASP A 49 8.22 -11.48 -3.61
CA ASP A 49 7.17 -12.48 -3.37
C ASP A 49 5.83 -11.88 -2.94
N HIS A 50 5.72 -10.55 -2.90
CA HIS A 50 4.58 -9.84 -2.34
C HIS A 50 4.28 -8.55 -3.10
N MET A 51 3.02 -8.14 -3.08
CA MET A 51 2.62 -6.78 -3.42
C MET A 51 2.55 -5.97 -2.12
N PHE A 52 3.24 -4.85 -2.08
CA PHE A 52 3.06 -3.84 -1.04
C PHE A 52 2.05 -2.82 -1.54
N CYS A 53 0.89 -2.80 -0.90
CA CYS A 53 -0.24 -1.97 -1.28
C CYS A 53 -0.45 -0.88 -0.25
N VAL A 54 -0.55 0.37 -0.69
CA VAL A 54 -0.76 1.53 0.18
C VAL A 54 -2.09 2.18 -0.16
N SER A 55 -2.79 2.61 0.86
CA SER A 55 -3.93 3.51 0.81
C SER A 55 -3.60 4.77 1.57
N ASP A 56 -3.38 5.87 0.86
CA ASP A 56 -3.20 7.19 1.49
C ASP A 56 -4.52 7.69 2.08
N ILE A 57 -5.65 7.32 1.45
CA ILE A 57 -7.02 7.66 1.87
C ILE A 57 -7.31 7.10 3.26
N ASN A 58 -7.01 5.81 3.48
CA ASN A 58 -7.23 5.13 4.75
C ASN A 58 -6.00 5.21 5.67
N SER A 59 -4.93 5.88 5.24
CA SER A 59 -3.60 5.84 5.87
C SER A 59 -3.24 4.43 6.31
N THR A 60 -3.38 3.45 5.42
CA THR A 60 -3.20 2.03 5.72
C THR A 60 -2.34 1.37 4.65
N PHE A 61 -1.46 0.46 5.02
CA PHE A 61 -0.79 -0.44 4.09
C PHE A 61 -1.18 -1.90 4.36
N VAL A 62 -0.99 -2.75 3.34
CA VAL A 62 -1.23 -4.18 3.38
C VAL A 62 -0.24 -4.89 2.45
N TYR A 63 0.18 -6.09 2.84
CA TYR A 63 0.91 -6.99 1.95
C TYR A 63 -0.02 -8.05 1.37
N ILE A 64 0.13 -8.33 0.08
CA ILE A 64 -0.60 -9.40 -0.61
C ILE A 64 0.41 -10.40 -1.16
N ASP A 65 0.32 -11.67 -0.77
CA ASP A 65 1.23 -12.72 -1.25
C ASP A 65 0.85 -13.25 -2.65
N ARG A 66 1.69 -14.15 -3.19
CA ARG A 66 1.46 -14.83 -4.49
C ARG A 66 0.17 -15.65 -4.58
N ASN A 67 -0.45 -15.99 -3.45
CA ASN A 67 -1.72 -16.69 -3.35
C ASN A 67 -2.88 -15.71 -3.12
N PHE A 68 -2.63 -14.41 -3.26
CA PHE A 68 -3.57 -13.32 -3.01
C PHE A 68 -4.09 -13.26 -1.57
N LYS A 69 -3.31 -13.76 -0.61
CA LYS A 69 -3.63 -13.65 0.81
C LYS A 69 -3.14 -12.29 1.33
N GLU A 70 -4.05 -11.54 1.93
CA GLU A 70 -3.72 -10.28 2.58
C GLU A 70 -3.09 -10.52 3.97
N SER A 71 -2.13 -9.68 4.34
CA SER A 71 -1.44 -9.71 5.62
C SER A 71 -0.98 -8.31 6.02
N HIS A 72 -0.71 -8.11 7.32
CA HIS A 72 -0.16 -6.86 7.85
C HIS A 72 -0.96 -5.61 7.48
N PHE A 73 -2.27 -5.63 7.75
CA PHE A 73 -3.08 -4.42 7.72
C PHE A 73 -2.65 -3.48 8.85
N VAL A 74 -1.93 -2.42 8.51
CA VAL A 74 -1.39 -1.47 9.48
C VAL A 74 -1.76 -0.07 9.08
N THR A 75 -2.42 0.64 10.00
CA THR A 75 -2.70 2.06 9.89
C THR A 75 -1.47 2.85 10.31
N TYR A 76 -1.11 3.87 9.53
CA TYR A 76 0.05 4.73 9.73
C TYR A 76 -0.39 6.20 9.89
N GLU A 77 0.53 7.03 10.36
CA GLU A 77 0.27 8.47 10.57
C GLU A 77 0.20 9.21 9.24
N LYS A 78 -0.73 10.15 9.14
CA LYS A 78 -0.85 11.01 7.97
C LYS A 78 0.49 11.71 7.71
N ASN A 79 0.97 11.70 6.46
CA ASN A 79 2.28 12.20 6.00
C ASN A 79 3.50 11.31 6.29
N ALA A 80 3.32 10.10 6.83
CA ALA A 80 4.44 9.17 6.92
C ALA A 80 4.88 8.71 5.53
N LEU A 81 6.18 8.77 5.25
CA LEU A 81 6.79 8.11 4.10
C LEU A 81 7.10 6.66 4.48
N LEU A 82 6.61 5.73 3.65
CA LEU A 82 6.78 4.30 3.85
C LEU A 82 7.75 3.74 2.82
N PHE A 83 8.74 2.99 3.30
CA PHE A 83 9.70 2.29 2.47
C PHE A 83 9.67 0.80 2.85
N PRO A 84 9.00 -0.05 2.06
CA PRO A 84 9.01 -1.48 2.32
C PRO A 84 10.41 -2.05 2.11
N HIS A 85 10.83 -2.99 2.95
CA HIS A 85 12.09 -3.69 2.73
C HIS A 85 11.98 -4.57 1.46
N PRO A 86 12.96 -4.55 0.55
CA PRO A 86 12.85 -5.16 -0.77
C PRO A 86 12.62 -6.69 -0.74
N THR A 87 13.18 -7.38 0.24
CA THR A 87 13.14 -8.85 0.34
C THR A 87 12.45 -9.41 1.59
N LYS A 88 12.06 -8.55 2.53
CA LYS A 88 11.54 -9.00 3.83
C LYS A 88 10.26 -8.24 4.15
N GLY A 89 9.11 -8.77 3.74
CA GLY A 89 7.81 -8.10 3.85
C GLY A 89 7.39 -7.73 5.29
N GLN A 90 7.98 -8.36 6.30
CA GLN A 90 7.74 -8.00 7.71
C GLN A 90 8.43 -6.69 8.16
N TYR A 91 9.29 -6.08 7.33
CA TYR A 91 10.02 -4.86 7.67
C TYR A 91 9.62 -3.70 6.76
N ILE A 92 9.27 -2.58 7.39
CA ILE A 92 9.01 -1.30 6.74
C ILE A 92 9.80 -0.23 7.49
N ALA A 93 10.50 0.62 6.75
CA ALA A 93 11.01 1.87 7.29
C ALA A 93 9.93 2.95 7.14
N LYS A 94 9.67 3.65 8.25
CA LYS A 94 8.71 4.75 8.32
C LYS A 94 9.47 6.03 8.64
N LEU A 95 9.32 7.06 7.81
CA LEU A 95 9.80 8.41 8.10
C LEU A 95 8.61 9.31 8.34
N VAL A 96 8.51 9.88 9.54
CA VAL A 96 7.48 10.87 9.87
C VAL A 96 8.19 12.22 9.98
N PRO A 97 7.91 13.17 9.08
CA PRO A 97 8.42 14.53 9.26
C PRO A 97 7.85 15.08 10.56
N GLU A 98 8.69 15.57 11.47
CA GLU A 98 8.22 16.41 12.57
C GLU A 98 7.54 17.64 11.96
N ASP A 99 6.34 17.99 12.46
CA ASP A 99 5.60 19.14 12.00
C ASP A 99 6.52 20.37 11.94
N PHE A 100 6.49 21.10 10.82
CA PHE A 100 7.24 22.35 10.60
C PHE A 100 6.69 23.49 11.46
N HIS A 101 6.69 23.34 12.78
CA HIS A 101 6.56 24.40 13.74
C HIS A 101 7.71 24.32 14.74
N SER A 102 8.77 25.06 14.39
CA SER A 102 10.02 25.39 15.11
C SER A 102 11.28 24.65 14.64
N ASN A 103 12.11 25.39 13.90
CA ASN A 103 13.53 25.21 13.53
C ASN A 103 14.03 23.82 13.06
N PRO A 104 14.79 23.76 11.94
CA PRO A 104 15.28 22.49 11.42
C PRO A 104 16.38 21.92 12.31
N ILE A 105 16.02 20.92 13.11
CA ILE A 105 16.95 19.93 13.62
C ILE A 105 16.72 18.69 12.76
N VAL A 106 17.75 18.27 12.03
CA VAL A 106 17.74 17.00 11.30
C VAL A 106 17.70 15.88 12.34
N SER A 107 16.49 15.45 12.71
CA SER A 107 16.27 14.27 13.54
C SER A 107 16.05 13.07 12.64
N GLN A 108 17.11 12.29 12.40
CA GLN A 108 16.99 10.97 11.79
C GLN A 108 16.43 9.99 12.83
N ASN A 109 15.12 10.02 13.05
CA ASN A 109 14.45 8.99 13.84
C ASN A 109 14.14 7.79 12.92
N VAL A 110 15.13 6.91 12.73
CA VAL A 110 14.89 5.56 12.18
C VAL A 110 14.32 4.71 13.31
N VAL A 111 12.98 4.65 13.40
CA VAL A 111 12.31 3.78 14.36
C VAL A 111 12.21 2.38 13.75
N MET A 112 13.10 1.49 14.19
CA MET A 112 12.98 0.05 13.96
C MET A 112 12.00 -0.51 15.00
N ILE A 113 10.73 -0.70 14.63
CA ILE A 113 9.77 -1.40 15.52
C ILE A 113 10.01 -2.91 15.38
N LEU A 114 10.63 -3.50 16.41
CA LEU A 114 10.75 -4.94 16.59
C LEU A 114 9.56 -5.44 17.43
N LYS A 115 8.78 -6.37 16.89
CA LYS A 115 8.01 -7.36 17.67
C LYS A 115 8.01 -8.69 16.94
#